data_AF-A0A6A4B480-F1
#
_entry.id   AF-A0A6A4B480-F1
#
_cell.length_a   1.000
_cell.length_b   1.000
_cell.length_c   1.000
_cell.angle_alpha   90.00
_cell.angle_beta   90.00
_cell.angle_gamma   90.00
#
_symmetry.space_group_name_H-M   'P 1'
#
loop_
_entity.id
_entity.type
_entity.pdbx_description
1 polymer ?
#
loop_
_entity_poly.entity_id
_entity_poly.type
_entity_poly.pdbx_seq_one_letter_code
_entity_poly.pdbx_strand_id
1 'polypeptide(L)' 'MSGGYRLDSDGDVEMSVPQPVYEFITAPKLKS' A
#
# COMPACT_ATOMS: atom_id res chain seq x y z
N MET A 1 6.03 0.51 -15.69
CA MET A 1 5.10 1.46 -15.04
C MET A 1 5.68 1.80 -13.68
N SER A 2 6.56 2.80 -13.61
CA SER A 2 7.08 3.33 -12.33
C SER A 2 6.10 4.39 -11.86
N GLY A 3 5.10 4.00 -11.08
CA GLY A 3 4.27 5.02 -10.47
C GLY A 3 4.99 5.64 -9.27
N GLY A 4 4.69 6.91 -9.04
CA GLY A 4 5.38 7.75 -8.07
C GLY A 4 4.41 8.70 -7.39
N TYR A 5 4.94 9.38 -6.38
CA TYR A 5 4.25 10.40 -5.61
C TYR A 5 4.61 11.77 -6.18
N ARG A 6 3.61 12.64 -6.36
CA ARG A 6 3.84 14.04 -6.74
C ARG A 6 3.24 14.92 -5.65
N LEU A 7 4.06 15.84 -5.16
CA LEU A 7 3.64 16.92 -4.27
C LEU A 7 3.42 18.14 -5.16
N ASP A 8 2.27 18.78 -5.06
CA ASP A 8 1.97 20.02 -5.77
C ASP A 8 2.30 21.25 -4.90
N SER A 9 1.91 22.43 -5.38
CA SER A 9 2.27 23.70 -4.77
C SER A 9 1.42 24.09 -3.55
N ASP A 10 0.25 23.50 -3.38
CA ASP A 10 -0.60 23.73 -2.19
C ASP A 10 -0.36 22.67 -1.10
N GLY A 11 0.39 21.62 -1.42
CA GLY A 11 0.91 20.64 -0.47
C GLY A 11 0.11 19.34 -0.48
N ASP A 12 -0.79 19.19 -1.44
CA ASP A 12 -1.50 17.95 -1.67
C ASP A 12 -0.61 16.93 -2.39
N VAL A 13 -0.87 15.66 -2.08
CA VAL A 13 -0.10 14.53 -2.61
C VAL A 13 -0.98 13.72 -3.54
N GLU A 14 -0.63 13.74 -4.83
CA GLU A 14 -1.21 12.86 -5.82
C GLU A 14 -0.46 11.52 -5.86
N MET A 15 -1.22 10.42 -5.71
CA MET A 15 -0.70 9.05 -5.85
C MET A 15 -1.14 8.47 -7.19
N SER A 16 -0.17 8.15 -8.05
CA SER A 16 -0.42 7.51 -9.35
C SER A 16 -0.52 5.98 -9.29
N VAL A 17 -0.21 5.39 -8.12
CA VAL A 17 -0.27 3.94 -7.88
C VAL A 17 -1.34 3.65 -6.84
N PRO A 18 -2.23 2.67 -7.07
CA PRO A 18 -3.12 2.16 -6.03
C PRO A 18 -2.33 1.67 -4.82
N GLN A 19 -2.82 1.94 -3.61
CA GLN A 19 -2.20 1.39 -2.40
C GLN A 19 -2.33 -0.14 -2.41
N PRO A 20 -1.26 -0.89 -2.08
CA PRO A 20 -1.34 -2.33 -1.99
C PRO A 20 -2.20 -2.73 -0.78
N VAL A 21 -3.21 -3.55 -1.02
CA VAL A 21 -4.02 -4.19 0.02
C VAL A 21 -3.40 -5.55 0.33
N TYR A 22 -3.01 -5.77 1.58
CA TYR A 22 -2.46 -7.04 2.03
C TYR A 22 -3.53 -7.87 2.74
N GLU A 23 -3.54 -9.17 2.45
CA GLU A 23 -4.33 -10.13 3.22
C GLU A 23 -3.59 -10.47 4.53
N PHE A 24 -4.31 -10.43 5.65
CA PHE A 24 -3.75 -10.84 6.93
C PHE A 24 -3.71 -12.37 7.03
N ILE A 25 -2.51 -12.94 7.00
CA ILE A 25 -2.27 -14.37 7.22
C ILE A 25 -1.93 -14.61 8.70
N THR A 26 -2.74 -15.43 9.37
CA THR A 26 -2.48 -15.87 10.75
C THR A 26 -1.60 -17.11 10.77
N ALA A 27 -0.82 -17.28 11.85
CA ALA A 27 -0.05 -18.49 12.05
C ALA A 27 -0.99 -19.73 12.06
N PRO A 28 -0.64 -20.81 11.37
CA PRO A 28 -1.45 -22.03 11.39
C PRO A 28 -1.49 -22.58 12.81
N LYS A 29 -2.67 -23.00 13.27
CA LYS A 29 -2.81 -23.69 14.56
C LYS A 29 -2.08 -25.03 14.46
N LEU A 30 -1.01 -25.19 15.24
CA LEU A 30 -0.35 -26.48 15.41
C LEU A 30 -1.30 -27.42 16.14
N LYS A 31 -1.58 -28.59 15.56
CA LYS A 31 -2.29 -29.67 16.27
C LYS A 31 -1.30 -30.32 17.25
N SER A 32 -1.75 -30.57 18.48
CA SER A 32 -0.98 -31.28 19.50
C SER A 32 -0.76 -32.74 19.13
#